data_AF-A0A2E7K130-F1
#
_entry.id   AF-A0A2E7K130-F1
#
_cell.length_a   1.000
_cell.length_b   1.000
_cell.length_c   1.000
_cell.angle_alpha   90.00
_cell.angle_beta   90.00
_cell.angle_gamma   90.00
#
_symmetry.space_group_name_H-M   'P 1'
#
loop_
_entity.id
_entity.type
_entity.pdbx_description
1 polymer ?
#
loop_
_entity_poly.entity_id
_entity_poly.type
_entity_poly.pdbx_seq_one_letter_code
_entity_poly.pdbx_strand_id
1 'polypeptide(L)' 'MDSSQLMGNIANAPIIPVVTLENAEQAIAVADALAEGGVTCIEVTLRTEAGLCAIEALAKQGSL' A
#
# COMPACT_ATOMS: atom_id res chain seq x y z
N MET A 1 0.26 3.50 -16.35
CA MET A 1 1.34 4.11 -15.57
C MET A 1 2.65 3.75 -16.25
N ASP A 2 3.54 4.71 -16.48
CA ASP A 2 4.88 4.45 -17.00
C ASP A 2 5.76 3.87 -15.88
N SER A 3 6.59 2.87 -16.20
CA SER A 3 7.55 2.29 -15.25
C SER A 3 8.53 3.33 -14.72
N SER A 4 8.86 4.36 -15.51
CA SER A 4 9.72 5.46 -15.07
C SER A 4 9.07 6.26 -13.91
N GLN A 5 7.77 6.50 -13.99
CA GLN A 5 6.99 7.22 -12.99
C GLN A 5 6.85 6.40 -11.71
N LEU A 6 6.62 5.08 -11.82
CA LEU A 6 6.60 4.17 -10.66
C LEU A 6 7.94 4.19 -9.91
N MET A 7 9.05 4.08 -10.65
CA MET A 7 10.39 4.12 -10.06
C MET A 7 10.68 5.46 -9.40
N GLY A 8 10.21 6.57 -9.97
CA GLY A 8 10.31 7.89 -9.34
C GLY A 8 9.59 7.97 -8.00
N ASN A 9 8.38 7.41 -7.90
CA ASN A 9 7.63 7.40 -6.64
C ASN A 9 8.33 6.59 -5.55
N ILE A 10 8.85 5.40 -5.90
CA ILE A 10 9.59 4.53 -4.98
C ILE A 10 10.92 5.17 -4.56
N ALA A 11 11.66 5.77 -5.49
CA ALA A 11 12.95 6.41 -5.20
C ALA A 11 12.82 7.64 -4.28
N ASN A 12 11.68 8.33 -4.32
CA ASN A 12 11.39 9.48 -3.46
C ASN A 12 10.77 9.08 -2.11
N ALA A 13 10.35 7.83 -1.94
CA ALA A 13 9.80 7.35 -0.67
C ALA A 13 10.95 7.14 0.34
N PRO A 14 10.95 7.82 1.49
CA PRO A 14 12.01 7.67 2.49
C PRO A 14 12.02 6.29 3.15
N ILE A 15 10.86 5.63 3.18
CA ILE A 15 10.62 4.28 3.69
C ILE A 15 9.56 3.59 2.83
N ILE A 16 9.61 2.26 2.76
CA ILE A 16 8.56 1.42 2.18
C ILE A 16 8.12 0.43 3.25
N PRO A 17 6.98 0.64 3.93
CA PRO A 17 6.46 -0.30 4.89
C PRO A 17 6.07 -1.62 4.24
N VAL A 18 6.58 -2.73 4.77
CA VAL A 18 6.21 -4.09 4.37
C VAL A 18 5.15 -4.59 5.34
N VAL A 19 3.91 -4.73 4.87
CA VAL A 19 2.74 -5.00 5.72
C VAL A 19 2.18 -6.40 5.50
N THR A 20 1.71 -7.01 6.58
CA THR A 20 0.89 -8.24 6.56
C THR A 20 -0.51 -7.84 7.03
N LEU A 21 -1.53 -8.17 6.24
CA LEU A 21 -2.91 -7.70 6.42
C LEU A 21 -3.85 -8.90 6.56
N GLU A 22 -4.80 -8.82 7.48
CA GLU A 22 -5.73 -9.92 7.82
C GLU A 22 -7.07 -9.80 7.07
N ASN A 23 -7.44 -8.61 6.61
CA ASN A 23 -8.65 -8.34 5.84
C ASN A 23 -8.55 -7.01 5.07
N ALA A 24 -9.57 -6.73 4.24
CA ALA A 24 -9.62 -5.53 3.42
C ALA A 24 -9.86 -4.27 4.26
N GLU A 25 -10.69 -4.32 5.30
CA GLU A 25 -11.00 -3.18 6.16
C GLU A 25 -9.75 -2.67 6.89
N GLN A 26 -8.91 -3.59 7.37
CA GLN A 26 -7.62 -3.28 7.96
C GLN A 26 -6.69 -2.64 6.92
N ALA A 27 -6.69 -3.12 5.67
CA ALA A 27 -5.87 -2.55 4.61
C ALA A 27 -6.15 -1.06 4.41
N ILE A 28 -7.44 -0.71 4.29
CA ILE A 28 -7.92 0.68 4.14
C ILE A 28 -7.49 1.53 5.34
N ALA A 29 -7.74 1.07 6.57
CA ALA A 29 -7.40 1.81 7.78
C ALA A 29 -5.88 2.03 7.95
N VAL A 30 -5.07 1.02 7.61
CA VAL A 30 -3.61 1.12 7.62
C VAL A 30 -3.13 2.09 6.54
N ALA A 31 -3.70 2.05 5.35
CA ALA A 31 -3.34 2.96 4.27
C ALA A 31 -3.65 4.43 4.61
N ASP A 32 -4.82 4.71 5.19
CA ASP A 32 -5.18 6.07 5.62
C ASP A 32 -4.23 6.58 6.70
N ALA A 33 -3.93 5.76 7.73
CA ALA A 33 -3.00 6.15 8.78
C ALA A 33 -1.57 6.41 8.26
N LEU A 34 -1.13 5.62 7.29
CA LEU A 34 0.17 5.81 6.65
C LEU A 34 0.21 7.06 5.76
N ALA A 35 -0.86 7.31 5.01
CA ALA A 35 -1.01 8.52 4.19
C ALA A 35 -1.03 9.79 5.05
N GLU A 36 -1.73 9.78 6.20
CA GLU A 36 -1.68 10.85 7.20
C GLU A 36 -0.26 11.08 7.73
N GLY A 37 0.53 10.01 7.85
CA GLY A 37 1.96 10.04 8.20
C GLY A 37 2.91 10.45 7.07
N GLY A 38 2.38 10.74 5.87
CA GLY A 38 3.18 11.13 4.69
C GLY A 38 3.82 9.97 3.93
N VAL A 39 3.40 8.73 4.19
CA VAL A 39 3.82 7.56 3.41
C VAL A 39 2.98 7.47 2.14
N THR A 40 3.65 7.27 1.01
CA THR A 40 3.04 7.30 -0.33
C THR A 40 3.10 5.95 -1.04
N CYS A 41 3.66 4.91 -0.42
CA CYS A 41 3.63 3.56 -0.95
C CYS A 41 3.86 2.53 0.15
N ILE A 42 3.31 1.33 -0.04
CA ILE A 42 3.52 0.16 0.84
C ILE A 42 3.75 -1.09 0.01
N GLU A 43 4.44 -2.07 0.59
CA GLU A 43 4.54 -3.42 0.07
C GLU A 43 3.58 -4.33 0.85
N VAL A 44 2.56 -4.85 0.16
CA VAL A 44 1.64 -5.83 0.76
C VAL A 44 2.22 -7.23 0.57
N THR A 45 2.45 -7.93 1.69
CA THR A 45 2.89 -9.32 1.66
C THR A 45 1.73 -10.29 1.42
N LEU A 46 1.99 -11.40 0.74
CA LEU A 46 1.04 -12.50 0.55
C LEU A 46 1.16 -13.59 1.65
N ARG A 47 1.44 -13.18 2.89
CA ARG A 47 1.58 -14.10 4.04
C ARG A 47 0.24 -14.53 4.66
N THR A 48 -0.86 -13.97 4.18
CA THR A 48 -2.23 -14.28 4.59
C THR A 48 -3.09 -14.51 3.35
N GLU A 49 -4.19 -15.24 3.50
CA GLU A 49 -5.19 -15.42 2.43
C GLU A 49 -5.82 -14.09 1.98
N ALA A 50 -5.80 -13.07 2.84
CA ALA A 50 -6.36 -11.75 2.55
C ALA A 50 -5.47 -10.87 1.67
N GLY A 51 -4.20 -11.24 1.41
CA GLY A 51 -3.23 -10.36 0.75
C GLY A 51 -3.70 -9.82 -0.61
N LEU A 52 -4.28 -10.66 -1.46
CA LEU A 52 -4.79 -10.22 -2.78
C LEU A 52 -6.05 -9.34 -2.65
N CYS A 53 -6.98 -9.71 -1.77
CA CYS A 53 -8.18 -8.90 -1.51
C CYS A 53 -7.82 -7.51 -0.96
N ALA A 54 -6.80 -7.43 -0.10
CA ALA A 54 -6.28 -6.19 0.42
C ALA A 54 -5.70 -5.30 -0.69
N ILE A 55 -4.88 -5.87 -1.60
CA ILE A 55 -4.35 -5.13 -2.76
C ILE A 55 -5.49 -4.60 -3.64
N GLU A 56 -6.52 -5.41 -3.90
CA GLU A 56 -7.67 -4.99 -4.71
C GLU A 56 -8.46 -3.85 -4.03
N ALA A 57 -8.66 -3.92 -2.70
CA ALA A 57 -9.34 -2.88 -1.94
C ALA A 57 -8.55 -1.56 -1.98
N LEU A 58 -7.23 -1.61 -1.75
CA LEU A 58 -6.34 -0.45 -1.81
C LEU A 58 -6.33 0.20 -3.19
N ALA A 59 -6.28 -0.60 -4.26
CA ALA A 59 -6.32 -0.11 -5.62
C ALA A 59 -7.64 0.61 -5.98
N LYS A 60 -8.76 0.24 -5.34
CA LYS A 60 -10.06 0.91 -5.51
C LYS A 60 -10.19 2.18 -4.67
N GLN A 61 -9.49 2.26 -3.53
CA GLN A 61 -9.53 3.39 -2.61
C GLN A 61 -8.71 4.59 -3.11
N GLY A 62 -7.42 4.38 -3.42
CA GLY A 62 -6.53 5.44 -3.91
C GLY A 62 -5.92 6.37 -2.85
N SER A 63 -5.82 5.96 -1.58
CA SER A 63 -5.14 6.75 -0.52
C SER A 63 -3.61 6.67 -0.54
N LEU A 64 -3.02 5.76 -1.34
CA LEU A 64 -1.57 5.55 -1.50
C LEU A 64 -1.18 5.55 -2.98
#